data_AF-A0AAD3DQ04-F1
#
_entry.id   AF-A0AAD3DQ04-F1
#
_cell.length_a   1.000
_cell.length_b   1.000
_cell.length_c   1.000
_cell.angle_alpha   90.00
_cell.angle_beta   90.00
_cell.angle_gamma   90.00
#
_symmetry.space_group_name_H-M   'P 1'
#
loop_
_entity.id
_entity.type
_entity.pdbx_description
1 polymer ?
#
loop_
_entity_poly.entity_id
_entity_poly.type
_entity_poly.pdbx_seq_one_letter_code
_entity_poly.pdbx_strand_id
1 'polypeptide(L)'
;NFALSDTDRAHLAFRKACSLPKQIKYVIATLEGDAHSIRHEMCHARYYLDPPYRDTVMKVWTDALTPSQRASVTAFLTRLKYAPCAHLDEWQAYLVTEKPNFFGMDLGEAQKQLGASFPPGSWR
;
A
#
# COMPACT_ATOMS: atom_id res chain seq x y z
N ASN A 1 -11.01 -12.36 -11.18
CA ASN A 1 -10.50 -11.60 -12.36
C ASN A 1 -10.29 -10.15 -11.95
N PHE A 2 -9.09 -9.81 -11.49
CA PHE A 2 -8.74 -8.42 -11.17
C PHE A 2 -8.45 -7.67 -12.47
N ALA A 3 -9.49 -7.09 -13.07
CA ALA A 3 -9.35 -6.17 -14.20
C ALA A 3 -8.97 -4.77 -13.69
N LEU A 4 -7.86 -4.68 -12.94
CA LEU A 4 -7.31 -3.42 -12.48
C LEU A 4 -6.27 -2.97 -13.50
N SER A 5 -6.55 -1.86 -14.18
CA SER A 5 -5.62 -1.26 -15.13
C SER A 5 -5.49 0.22 -14.84
N ASP A 6 -4.29 0.65 -14.47
CA ASP A 6 -3.96 2.06 -14.32
C ASP A 6 -3.85 2.69 -15.72
N THR A 7 -4.94 3.28 -16.20
CA THR A 7 -5.01 4.00 -17.50
C THR A 7 -5.00 5.52 -17.33
N ASP A 8 -4.91 5.99 -16.09
CA ASP A 8 -5.09 7.41 -15.76
C ASP A 8 -3.79 8.21 -15.96
N ARG A 9 -3.92 9.38 -16.61
CA ARG A 9 -2.81 10.31 -16.85
C ARG A 9 -2.33 11.01 -15.58
N ALA A 10 -3.18 11.22 -14.58
CA ALA A 10 -2.79 11.85 -13.32
C ALA A 10 -1.70 11.05 -12.60
N HIS A 11 -1.67 9.73 -12.81
CA HIS A 11 -0.70 8.84 -12.20
C HIS A 11 0.60 8.66 -13.00
N LEU A 12 0.74 9.31 -14.15
CA LEU A 12 2.01 9.38 -14.89
C LEU A 12 3.13 9.97 -14.05
N ALA A 13 2.83 10.97 -13.21
CA ALA A 13 3.81 11.60 -12.32
C ALA A 13 4.33 10.62 -11.26
N PHE A 14 3.43 9.86 -10.63
CA PHE A 14 3.78 8.80 -9.69
C PHE A 14 4.65 7.72 -10.34
N ARG A 15 4.24 7.22 -11.51
CA ARG A 15 5.04 6.23 -12.25
C ARG A 15 6.42 6.74 -12.58
N LYS A 16 6.55 8.00 -13.01
CA LYS A 16 7.85 8.62 -13.29
C LYS A 16 8.71 8.73 -12.03
N ALA A 17 8.14 9.12 -10.89
CA ALA A 17 8.86 9.20 -9.61
C ALA A 17 9.37 7.83 -9.15
N CYS A 18 8.62 6.76 -9.42
CA CYS A 18 8.98 5.38 -9.11
C CYS A 18 9.72 4.65 -10.25
N SER A 19 10.06 5.34 -11.35
CA SER A 19 10.67 4.73 -12.56
C SER A 19 9.88 3.54 -13.15
N LEU A 20 8.56 3.58 -13.07
CA LEU A 20 7.67 2.52 -13.56
C LEU A 20 7.36 2.65 -15.06
N PRO A 21 7.13 1.51 -15.75
CA PRO A 21 6.77 1.50 -17.16
C PRO A 21 5.37 2.07 -17.44
N LYS A 22 5.09 2.39 -18.72
CA LYS A 22 3.77 2.87 -19.16
C LYS A 22 2.64 1.86 -18.94
N GLN A 23 2.93 0.57 -19.02
CA GLN A 23 1.99 -0.50 -18.70
C GLN A 23 2.59 -1.32 -17.55
N ILE A 24 1.82 -1.48 -16.48
CA ILE A 24 2.22 -2.24 -15.30
C ILE A 24 1.50 -3.58 -15.34
N LYS A 25 2.25 -4.66 -15.22
CA LYS A 25 1.73 -5.99 -14.93
C LYS A 25 2.35 -6.41 -13.61
N TYR A 26 1.52 -6.76 -12.64
CA TYR A 26 1.99 -7.23 -11.34
C TYR A 26 2.04 -8.77 -11.36
N VAL A 27 3.18 -9.33 -10.98
CA VAL A 27 3.37 -10.79 -10.88
C VAL A 27 3.62 -11.10 -9.42
N ILE A 28 2.76 -11.90 -8.82
CA ILE A 28 2.91 -12.38 -7.44
C ILE A 28 3.53 -13.77 -7.49
N ALA A 29 4.67 -13.93 -6.85
CA ALA A 29 5.32 -15.23 -6.66
C ALA A 29 5.51 -15.47 -5.17
N THR A 30 4.92 -16.54 -4.65
CA THR A 30 5.02 -16.91 -3.23
C THR A 30 5.29 -18.40 -3.10
N LEU A 31 5.73 -18.82 -1.92
CA LEU A 31 5.75 -20.25 -1.58
C LEU A 31 4.32 -20.80 -1.48
N GLU A 32 4.17 -22.07 -1.81
CA GLU A 32 2.89 -22.77 -1.68
C GLU A 32 2.41 -22.72 -0.22
N GLY A 33 1.16 -22.29 -0.01
CA GLY A 33 0.56 -22.19 1.31
C GLY A 33 0.83 -20.91 2.10
N ASP A 34 1.66 -19.99 1.59
CA ASP A 34 1.93 -18.70 2.26
C ASP A 34 0.82 -17.67 2.02
N ALA A 35 -0.34 -17.91 2.62
CA ALA A 35 -1.50 -17.03 2.51
C ALA A 35 -1.27 -15.63 3.10
N HIS A 36 -0.30 -15.47 4.00
CA HIS A 36 0.03 -14.16 4.57
C HIS A 36 0.75 -13.29 3.55
N SER A 37 1.84 -13.82 2.97
CA SER A 37 2.58 -13.12 1.92
C SER A 37 1.72 -12.83 0.70
N ILE A 38 0.84 -13.75 0.29
CA ILE A 38 -0.08 -13.48 -0.83
C ILE A 38 -0.95 -12.25 -0.56
N ARG A 39 -1.50 -12.09 0.66
CA ARG A 39 -2.33 -10.92 0.98
C ARG A 39 -1.52 -9.62 0.95
N HIS A 40 -0.28 -9.67 1.43
CA HIS A 40 0.63 -8.52 1.41
C HIS A 40 0.95 -8.11 -0.03
N GLU A 41 1.33 -9.08 -0.86
CA GLU A 41 1.62 -8.83 -2.28
C GLU A 41 0.41 -8.34 -3.08
N MET A 42 -0.79 -8.80 -2.74
CA MET A 42 -2.03 -8.28 -3.32
C MET A 42 -2.29 -6.80 -2.95
N CYS A 43 -1.85 -6.35 -1.77
CA CYS A 43 -1.95 -4.94 -1.40
C CYS A 43 -1.10 -4.07 -2.33
N HIS A 44 0.15 -4.47 -2.59
CA HIS A 44 1.03 -3.79 -3.54
C HIS A 44 0.42 -3.78 -4.94
N ALA A 45 -0.05 -4.92 -5.42
CA ALA A 45 -0.71 -5.02 -6.73
C ALA A 45 -1.86 -4.01 -6.86
N ARG A 46 -2.70 -3.92 -5.83
CA ARG A 46 -3.81 -2.95 -5.82
C ARG A 46 -3.31 -1.51 -5.78
N TYR A 47 -2.31 -1.20 -4.97
CA TYR A 47 -1.74 0.16 -4.89
C TYR A 47 -1.23 0.67 -6.26
N TYR A 48 -0.64 -0.20 -7.08
CA TYR A 48 -0.20 0.18 -8.43
C TYR A 48 -1.31 0.18 -9.47
N LEU A 49 -2.29 -0.72 -9.36
CA LEU A 49 -3.28 -0.98 -10.42
C LEU A 49 -4.65 -0.33 -10.20
N ASP A 50 -4.97 0.13 -8.98
CA ASP A 50 -6.24 0.75 -8.58
C ASP A 50 -5.99 2.20 -8.12
N PRO A 51 -6.03 3.18 -9.04
CA PRO A 51 -5.76 4.59 -8.71
C PRO A 51 -6.64 5.16 -7.58
N PRO A 52 -7.97 4.93 -7.56
CA PRO A 52 -8.82 5.33 -6.43
C PRO A 52 -8.36 4.77 -5.07
N TYR A 53 -7.87 3.53 -5.04
CA TYR A 53 -7.32 2.96 -3.80
C TYR A 53 -6.06 3.70 -3.36
N ARG A 54 -5.14 4.00 -4.28
CA ARG A 54 -3.93 4.78 -3.98
C ARG A 54 -4.26 6.19 -3.47
N ASP A 55 -5.26 6.84 -4.04
CA ASP A 55 -5.71 8.15 -3.54
C ASP A 55 -6.28 8.04 -2.11
N THR A 56 -6.97 6.95 -1.81
CA THR A 56 -7.44 6.65 -0.45
C THR A 56 -6.27 6.44 0.51
N VAL A 57 -5.24 5.69 0.10
CA VAL A 57 -3.99 5.51 0.88
C VAL A 57 -3.34 6.86 1.18
N MET A 58 -3.18 7.72 0.17
CA MET A 58 -2.64 9.08 0.33
C MET A 58 -3.46 9.91 1.32
N LYS A 59 -4.79 9.82 1.25
CA LYS A 59 -5.69 10.53 2.15
C LYS A 59 -5.54 10.06 3.58
N VAL A 60 -5.60 8.74 3.84
CA VAL A 60 -5.43 8.18 5.19
C VAL A 60 -4.05 8.53 5.76
N TRP A 61 -3.00 8.44 4.95
CA TRP A 61 -1.64 8.85 5.34
C TRP A 61 -1.57 10.32 5.80
N THR A 62 -2.31 11.20 5.12
CA THR A 62 -2.29 12.64 5.39
C THR A 62 -3.19 13.02 6.57
N ASP A 63 -4.40 12.45 6.61
CA ASP A 63 -5.49 12.90 7.47
C ASP A 63 -5.55 12.11 8.79
N ALA A 64 -5.20 10.81 8.78
CA ALA A 64 -5.30 9.95 9.97
C ALA A 64 -4.00 9.90 10.79
N LEU A 65 -2.85 10.22 10.18
CA LEU A 65 -1.57 10.25 10.88
C LEU A 65 -1.18 11.68 11.24
N THR A 66 -0.60 11.82 12.43
CA THR A 66 0.13 13.05 12.80
C THR A 66 1.46 13.13 12.04
N PRO A 67 2.07 14.33 11.93
CA PRO A 67 3.41 14.47 11.35
C PRO A 67 4.47 13.58 12.03
N SER A 68 4.39 13.41 13.35
CA SER A 68 5.31 12.57 14.13
C SER A 68 5.17 11.08 13.79
N GLN A 69 3.93 10.59 13.65
CA GLN A 69 3.67 9.21 13.24
C GLN A 69 4.19 8.95 11.81
N ARG A 70 3.93 9.87 10.86
CA ARG A 70 4.49 9.76 9.50
C ARG A 70 6.01 9.71 9.49
N ALA A 71 6.66 10.56 10.28
CA ALA A 71 8.12 10.56 10.40
C ALA A 71 8.64 9.24 10.98
N SER A 72 7.96 8.68 11.99
CA SER A 72 8.33 7.43 12.63
C SER A 72 8.18 6.23 11.68
N VAL A 73 7.09 6.15 10.92
CA VAL A 73 6.91 5.15 9.86
C VAL A 73 7.98 5.28 8.78
N THR A 74 8.25 6.50 8.31
CA THR A 74 9.27 6.77 7.28
C THR A 74 10.66 6.32 7.75
N ALA A 75 11.02 6.62 9.00
CA ALA A 75 12.29 6.18 9.59
C ALA A 75 12.37 4.64 9.71
N PHE A 76 11.26 4.00 10.11
CA PHE A 76 11.17 2.54 10.17
C PHE A 76 11.42 1.91 8.79
N LEU A 77 10.73 2.37 7.76
CA LEU A 77 10.87 1.84 6.39
C LEU A 77 12.25 2.14 5.77
N THR A 78 12.81 3.31 6.07
CA THR A 78 14.19 3.65 5.66
C THR A 78 15.21 2.68 6.27
N ARG A 79 15.03 2.27 7.54
CA ARG A 79 15.90 1.30 8.20
C ARG A 79 15.80 -0.09 7.56
N LEU A 80 14.62 -0.45 7.04
CA LEU A 80 14.40 -1.65 6.22
C LEU A 80 14.91 -1.52 4.78
N LYS A 81 15.57 -0.40 4.43
CA LYS A 81 16.18 -0.11 3.13
C LYS A 81 15.18 0.09 1.98
N TYR A 82 13.91 0.34 2.30
CA TYR A 82 12.95 0.76 1.29
C TYR A 82 13.26 2.16 0.78
N ALA A 83 13.16 2.33 -0.55
CA ALA A 83 13.31 3.63 -1.18
C ALA A 83 12.13 4.55 -0.79
N PRO A 84 12.34 5.88 -0.66
CA PRO A 84 11.27 6.81 -0.28
C PRO A 84 10.01 6.72 -1.13
N CYS A 85 10.15 6.43 -2.43
CA CYS A 85 9.02 6.29 -3.35
C CYS A 85 8.13 5.06 -3.06
N ALA A 86 8.65 4.06 -2.34
CA ALA A 86 7.91 2.86 -1.94
C ALA A 86 7.31 2.98 -0.54
N HIS A 87 7.61 4.03 0.22
CA HIS A 87 7.21 4.07 1.64
C HIS A 87 5.70 4.01 1.86
N LEU A 88 4.90 4.69 1.03
CA LEU A 88 3.44 4.63 1.15
C LEU A 88 2.87 3.28 0.69
N ASP A 89 3.50 2.66 -0.29
CA ASP A 89 3.16 1.31 -0.78
C ASP A 89 3.41 0.24 0.29
N GLU A 90 4.58 0.27 0.91
CA GLU A 90 4.92 -0.62 2.03
C GLU A 90 4.06 -0.35 3.25
N TRP A 91 3.87 0.93 3.59
CA TRP A 91 3.05 1.32 4.74
C TRP A 91 1.64 0.79 4.62
N GLN A 92 0.98 0.98 3.47
CA GLN A 92 -0.40 0.50 3.29
C GLN A 92 -0.48 -1.03 3.34
N ALA A 93 0.50 -1.74 2.76
CA ALA A 93 0.51 -3.19 2.78
C ALA A 93 0.62 -3.73 4.21
N TYR A 94 1.59 -3.23 4.99
CA TYR A 94 1.72 -3.59 6.40
C TYR A 94 0.51 -3.17 7.24
N LEU A 95 -0.04 -1.98 7.02
CA LEU A 95 -1.20 -1.51 7.77
C LEU A 95 -2.42 -2.42 7.57
N VAL A 96 -2.59 -2.98 6.37
CA VAL A 96 -3.70 -3.89 6.07
C VAL A 96 -3.43 -5.31 6.59
N THR A 97 -2.21 -5.81 6.49
CA THR A 97 -1.90 -7.21 6.79
C THR A 97 -1.46 -7.48 8.23
N GLU A 98 -0.92 -6.48 8.92
CA GLU A 98 -0.35 -6.63 10.26
C GLU A 98 -1.26 -6.06 11.36
N LYS A 99 -0.86 -6.28 12.61
CA LYS A 99 -1.54 -5.69 13.77
C LYS A 99 -1.39 -4.15 13.78
N PRO A 100 -2.34 -3.40 14.39
CA PRO A 100 -2.32 -1.94 14.42
C PRO A 100 -1.03 -1.34 14.98
N ASN A 101 -0.29 -2.08 15.81
CA ASN A 101 0.93 -1.66 16.47
C ASN A 101 2.23 -2.10 15.77
N PHE A 102 2.16 -2.61 14.52
CA PHE A 102 3.33 -3.13 13.79
C PHE A 102 4.49 -2.13 13.71
N PHE A 103 4.19 -0.84 13.49
CA PHE A 103 5.19 0.23 13.42
C PHE A 103 5.69 0.71 14.79
N GLY A 104 5.40 -0.01 15.87
CA GLY A 104 5.78 0.36 17.24
C GLY A 104 4.91 1.46 17.86
N MET A 105 3.78 1.78 17.22
CA MET A 105 2.78 2.76 17.69
C MET A 105 1.39 2.33 17.24
N ASP A 106 0.34 2.71 17.96
CA ASP A 106 -1.04 2.38 17.58
C ASP A 106 -1.49 3.20 16.36
N LEU A 107 -1.80 2.51 15.26
CA LEU A 107 -2.37 3.06 14.03
C LEU A 107 -3.78 2.52 13.75
N GLY A 108 -4.53 2.10 14.77
CA GLY A 108 -5.84 1.46 14.64
C GLY A 108 -6.88 2.26 13.86
N GLU A 109 -6.91 3.60 14.02
CA GLU A 109 -7.82 4.44 13.25
C GLU A 109 -7.47 4.46 11.75
N ALA A 110 -6.19 4.58 11.41
CA ALA A 110 -5.73 4.52 10.03
C ALA A 110 -6.02 3.14 9.41
N GLN A 111 -5.80 2.06 10.17
CA GLN A 111 -6.11 0.70 9.73
C GLN A 111 -7.61 0.50 9.48
N LYS A 112 -8.48 1.05 10.35
CA LYS A 112 -9.93 1.01 10.17
C LYS A 112 -10.37 1.76 8.91
N GLN A 113 -9.84 2.97 8.69
CA GLN A 113 -10.17 3.77 7.50
C GLN A 113 -9.73 3.09 6.22
N LEU A 114 -8.51 2.54 6.19
CA LEU A 114 -8.01 1.86 4.99
C LEU A 114 -8.71 0.51 4.77
N GLY A 115 -8.99 -0.23 5.85
CA GLY A 115 -9.72 -1.50 5.81
C GLY A 115 -11.11 -1.39 5.19
N ALA A 116 -11.78 -0.24 5.31
CA ALA A 116 -13.06 0.01 4.64
C ALA A 116 -12.96 -0.04 3.09
N SER A 117 -11.76 0.10 2.53
CA SER A 117 -11.50 -0.04 1.08
C SER A 117 -11.45 -1.51 0.61
N PHE A 118 -11.51 -2.47 1.54
CA PHE A 118 -11.48 -3.90 1.29
C PHE A 118 -12.79 -4.57 1.71
N PRO A 119 -13.89 -4.34 0.96
CA PRO A 119 -15.17 -4.97 1.29
C PRO A 119 -15.05 -6.50 1.23
N PRO A 120 -15.87 -7.24 2.00
CA PRO A 120 -15.86 -8.71 1.97
C PRO A 120 -15.91 -9.25 0.53
N GLY A 121 -14.94 -10.10 0.18
CA GLY A 121 -14.81 -10.67 -1.17
C GLY A 121 -13.93 -9.87 -2.15
N SER A 122 -13.43 -8.68 -1.79
CA SER A 122 -12.50 -7.90 -2.64
C SER A 122 -11.13 -8.54 -2.87
N TRP A 123 -10.86 -9.65 -2.18
CA TRP A 123 -9.59 -10.39 -2.23
C TRP A 123 -9.67 -11.63 -3.14
N ARG A 124 -10.76 -11.82 -3.89
CA ARG A 124 -11.00 -12.97 -4.78
C ARG A 124 -11.03 -12.58 -6.26
#